data_AF-A0A5R8WG50-F1
#
_entry.id   AF-A0A5R8WG50-F1
#
_cell.length_a   1.000
_cell.length_b   1.000
_cell.length_c   1.000
_cell.angle_alpha   90.00
_cell.angle_beta   90.00
_cell.angle_gamma   90.00
#
_symmetry.space_group_name_H-M   'P 1'
#
loop_
_entity.id
_entity.type
_entity.pdbx_description
1 polymer ?
#
loop_
_entity_poly.entity_id
_entity_poly.type
_entity_poly.pdbx_seq_one_letter_code
_entity_poly.pdbx_strand_id
1 'polypeptide(L)'
;MPWWSWILLWVALVAVSLLFYALLGIRLFRKFMATVKDLGAAGEKLGRLGPLPEPAETAAAAGPAAGSAVFASPADMRHDYEASTSARREDRRRRRVQRKADRGQPQALGDLDFT
;
A
#
# COMPACT_ATOMS: atom_id res chain seq x y z
N MET A 1 -40.51 12.43 -36.20
CA MET A 1 -39.80 11.39 -35.42
C MET A 1 -38.31 11.58 -35.65
N PRO A 2 -37.57 12.21 -34.72
CA PRO A 2 -36.20 12.61 -34.96
C PRO A 2 -35.27 11.39 -34.83
N TRP A 3 -34.99 10.71 -35.95
CA TRP A 3 -34.09 9.54 -36.00
C TRP A 3 -32.70 9.80 -35.36
N TRP A 4 -32.35 11.09 -35.21
CA TRP A 4 -31.09 11.59 -34.70
C TRP A 4 -30.91 11.33 -33.21
N SER A 5 -32.01 11.22 -32.45
CA SER A 5 -31.94 10.94 -31.01
C SER A 5 -31.28 9.60 -30.71
N TRP A 6 -31.44 8.62 -31.60
CA TRP A 6 -30.83 7.30 -31.47
C TRP A 6 -29.30 7.39 -31.57
N ILE A 7 -28.79 8.14 -32.54
CA ILE A 7 -27.34 8.34 -32.72
C ILE A 7 -26.74 9.06 -31.50
N LEU A 8 -27.42 10.10 -31.00
CA LEU A 8 -26.96 10.83 -29.81
C LEU A 8 -26.86 9.94 -28.57
N LEU A 9 -27.78 8.98 -28.42
CA LEU A 9 -27.77 8.02 -27.33
C LEU A 9 -26.51 7.13 -27.39
N TRP A 10 -26.21 6.56 -28.57
CA TRP A 10 -25.01 5.75 -28.74
C TRP A 10 -23.72 6.53 -28.51
N VAL A 11 -23.64 7.77 -29.01
CA VAL A 11 -22.47 8.62 -28.80
C VAL A 11 -22.30 8.93 -27.31
N ALA A 12 -23.37 9.30 -26.61
CA ALA A 12 -23.31 9.54 -25.18
C ALA A 12 -22.89 8.28 -24.40
N LEU A 13 -23.43 7.12 -24.75
CA LEU A 13 -23.08 5.84 -24.13
C LEU A 13 -21.59 5.50 -24.32
N VAL A 14 -21.08 5.64 -25.55
CA VAL A 14 -19.67 5.41 -25.87
C VAL A 14 -18.77 6.42 -25.16
N ALA A 15 -19.15 7.70 -25.14
CA ALA A 15 -18.38 8.74 -24.47
C ALA A 15 -18.28 8.49 -22.96
N VAL A 16 -19.37 8.12 -22.29
CA VAL A 16 -19.37 7.76 -20.87
C VAL A 16 -18.54 6.52 -20.60
N SER A 17 -18.64 5.50 -21.46
CA SER A 17 -17.83 4.28 -21.37
C SER A 17 -16.34 4.59 -21.49
N LEU A 18 -15.94 5.36 -22.51
CA LEU A 18 -14.56 5.81 -22.71
C LEU A 18 -14.05 6.63 -21.54
N LEU A 19 -14.87 7.56 -21.03
CA LEU A 19 -14.51 8.35 -19.85
C LEU A 19 -14.26 7.44 -18.64
N PHE A 20 -15.13 6.46 -18.41
CA PHE A 20 -14.96 5.49 -17.32
C PHE A 20 -13.65 4.71 -17.46
N TYR A 21 -13.36 4.18 -18.66
CA TYR A 21 -12.11 3.47 -18.92
C TYR A 21 -10.88 4.37 -18.80
N ALA A 22 -10.95 5.62 -19.27
CA ALA A 22 -9.86 6.58 -19.13
C ALA A 22 -9.59 6.92 -17.67
N LEU A 23 -10.63 7.17 -16.87
CA LEU A 23 -10.49 7.40 -15.43
C LEU A 23 -9.90 6.20 -14.70
N LEU A 24 -10.38 4.99 -15.03
CA LEU A 24 -9.89 3.75 -14.45
C LEU A 24 -8.42 3.49 -14.84
N GLY A 25 -8.09 3.71 -16.11
CA GLY A 25 -6.75 3.61 -16.68
C GLY A 25 -5.79 4.59 -16.02
N ILE A 26 -6.16 5.87 -15.91
CA ILE A 26 -5.36 6.90 -15.23
C ILE A 26 -5.17 6.54 -13.75
N ARG A 27 -6.24 6.10 -13.06
CA ARG A 27 -6.16 5.71 -11.65
C ARG A 27 -5.23 4.54 -11.44
N LEU A 28 -5.28 3.53 -12.31
CA LEU A 28 -4.42 2.35 -12.24
C LEU A 28 -2.97 2.72 -12.59
N PHE A 29 -2.78 3.50 -13.66
CA PHE A 29 -1.48 3.98 -14.11
C PHE A 29 -0.77 4.79 -13.04
N ARG A 30 -1.48 5.71 -12.37
CA ARG A 30 -0.92 6.49 -11.25
C ARG A 30 -0.44 5.60 -10.10
N LYS A 31 -1.19 4.54 -9.77
CA LYS A 31 -0.79 3.59 -8.72
C LYS A 31 0.41 2.75 -9.15
N PHE A 32 0.38 2.22 -10.36
CA PHE A 32 1.48 1.43 -10.92
C PHE A 32 2.77 2.26 -11.00
N MET A 33 2.68 3.51 -11.48
CA MET A 33 3.85 4.38 -11.59
C MET A 33 4.40 4.80 -10.23
N ALA A 34 3.57 4.85 -9.18
CA ALA A 34 4.07 5.00 -7.80
C ALA A 34 4.92 3.80 -7.39
N THR A 35 4.46 2.56 -7.64
CA THR A 35 5.24 1.34 -7.38
C THR A 35 6.52 1.28 -8.22
N VAL A 36 6.47 1.66 -9.50
CA VAL A 36 7.65 1.70 -10.38
C VAL A 36 8.65 2.74 -9.91
N LYS A 37 8.20 3.90 -9.42
CA LYS A 37 9.09 4.92 -8.85
C LYS A 37 9.80 4.40 -7.61
N ASP A 38 9.09 3.69 -6.73
CA ASP A 38 9.68 3.06 -5.54
C ASP A 38 10.69 1.97 -5.94
N LEU A 39 10.36 1.17 -6.97
CA LEU A 39 11.25 0.14 -7.50
C LEU A 39 12.47 0.74 -8.22
N GLY A 40 12.33 1.87 -8.91
CA GLY A 40 13.43 2.61 -9.53
C GLY A 40 14.37 3.18 -8.47
N ALA A 41 13.84 3.73 -7.37
CA ALA A 41 14.65 4.18 -6.24
C ALA A 41 15.40 3.03 -5.55
N ALA A 42 14.80 1.83 -5.48
CA ALA A 42 15.47 0.63 -5.01
C ALA A 42 16.49 0.09 -6.03
N GLY A 43 16.17 0.15 -7.32
CA GLY A 43 17.04 -0.22 -8.44
C GLY A 43 18.29 0.64 -8.51
N GLU A 44 18.19 1.93 -8.21
CA GLU A 44 19.36 2.81 -8.12
C GLU A 44 20.28 2.42 -6.94
N LYS A 45 19.71 1.93 -5.83
CA LYS A 45 20.49 1.39 -4.69
C LYS A 45 21.14 0.05 -5.04
N LEU A 46 20.45 -0.82 -5.77
CA LEU A 46 20.99 -2.07 -6.31
C LEU A 46 22.09 -1.81 -7.36
N GLY A 47 21.94 -0.79 -8.20
CA GLY A 47 22.95 -0.38 -9.17
C GLY A 47 24.20 0.22 -8.53
N ARG A 48 24.09 0.77 -7.32
CA ARG A 48 25.25 1.17 -6.48
C ARG A 48 25.92 -0.02 -5.80
N LEU A 49 25.26 -1.18 -5.71
CA LEU A 49 25.85 -2.47 -5.31
C LEU A 49 26.43 -3.19 -6.53
N GLY A 50 27.29 -2.50 -7.29
CA GLY A 50 28.22 -3.16 -8.21
C GLY A 50 29.02 -4.25 -7.48
N PRO A 51 29.54 -5.25 -8.22
CA PRO A 51 29.73 -6.63 -7.77
C PRO A 51 30.25 -6.72 -6.33
N LEU A 52 29.40 -7.16 -5.40
CA LEU A 52 29.86 -7.46 -4.06
C LEU A 52 30.77 -8.69 -4.12
N PRO A 53 31.94 -8.66 -3.46
CA PRO A 53 32.66 -9.88 -3.14
C PRO A 53 31.80 -10.75 -2.21
N GLU A 54 32.06 -12.06 -2.26
CA GLU A 54 31.50 -13.15 -1.45
C GLU A 54 31.07 -12.79 -0.01
N PRO A 55 30.05 -13.50 0.53
CA PRO A 55 29.17 -12.99 1.56
C PRO A 55 29.84 -12.97 2.94
N ALA A 56 29.90 -11.79 3.55
CA ALA A 56 30.05 -11.67 4.99
C ALA A 56 28.65 -11.58 5.61
N GLU A 57 28.31 -12.59 6.39
CA GLU A 57 27.13 -12.65 7.25
C GLU A 57 27.00 -11.37 8.08
N THR A 58 25.93 -10.59 7.87
CA THR A 58 25.52 -9.61 8.89
C THR A 58 24.01 -9.45 8.88
N ALA A 59 23.39 -10.02 9.90
CA ALA A 59 21.98 -9.92 10.20
C ALA A 59 21.58 -8.47 10.52
N ALA A 60 20.68 -7.88 9.74
CA ALA A 60 19.95 -6.66 10.14
C ALA A 60 18.62 -6.54 9.37
N ALA A 61 17.54 -6.93 10.07
CA ALA A 61 16.13 -6.55 9.89
C ALA A 61 15.69 -6.01 8.50
N ALA A 62 15.51 -6.92 7.53
CA ALA A 62 14.81 -6.62 6.29
C ALA A 62 13.30 -6.88 6.48
N GLY A 63 12.47 -5.83 6.35
CA GLY A 63 11.03 -6.02 6.17
C GLY A 63 10.75 -6.87 4.92
N PRO A 64 9.62 -7.59 4.86
CA PRO A 64 9.41 -8.63 3.85
C PRO A 64 9.50 -8.07 2.43
N ALA A 65 10.47 -8.59 1.67
CA ALA A 65 10.69 -8.22 0.28
C ALA A 65 9.44 -8.51 -0.56
N ALA A 66 8.99 -7.53 -1.34
CA ALA A 66 7.85 -7.68 -2.23
C ALA A 66 8.14 -8.79 -3.27
N GLY A 67 7.57 -9.97 -3.03
CA GLY A 67 7.83 -11.20 -3.79
C GLY A 67 7.96 -12.46 -2.92
N SER A 68 8.26 -12.30 -1.62
CA SER A 68 8.41 -13.44 -0.70
C SER A 68 7.11 -14.22 -0.49
N ALA A 69 5.93 -13.59 -0.63
CA ALA A 69 4.65 -14.24 -0.38
C ALA A 69 4.32 -15.42 -1.32
N VAL A 70 4.97 -15.53 -2.48
CA VAL A 70 4.75 -16.65 -3.42
C VAL A 70 5.60 -17.88 -3.05
N PHE A 71 6.73 -17.70 -2.37
CA PHE A 71 7.68 -18.77 -2.01
C PHE A 71 7.98 -18.89 -0.50
N ALA A 72 7.32 -18.09 0.35
CA ALA A 72 7.51 -18.11 1.78
C ALA A 72 6.98 -19.41 2.39
N SER A 73 7.70 -19.93 3.38
CA SER A 73 7.24 -21.04 4.20
C SER A 73 5.90 -20.67 4.86
N PRO A 74 4.93 -21.60 4.93
CA PRO A 74 3.64 -21.36 5.60
C PRO A 74 3.77 -20.91 7.07
N ALA A 75 4.89 -21.23 7.74
CA ALA A 75 5.17 -20.77 9.10
C ALA A 75 5.51 -19.27 9.15
N ASP A 76 6.35 -18.80 8.23
CA ASP A 76 6.78 -17.39 8.17
C ASP A 76 5.61 -16.48 7.80
N MET A 77 4.74 -16.93 6.89
CA MET A 77 3.53 -16.19 6.52
C MET A 77 2.54 -16.05 7.68
N ARG A 78 2.47 -17.03 8.59
CA ARG A 78 1.63 -16.94 9.80
C ARG A 78 2.17 -15.89 10.77
N HIS A 79 3.49 -15.86 10.99
CA HIS A 79 4.12 -14.85 11.83
C HIS A 79 3.93 -13.44 11.27
N ASP A 80 4.10 -13.24 9.96
CA ASP A 80 3.86 -11.95 9.30
C ASP A 80 2.38 -11.53 9.39
N TYR A 81 1.47 -12.49 9.26
CA TYR A 81 0.04 -12.23 9.39
C TYR A 81 -0.34 -11.80 10.81
N GLU A 82 0.17 -12.50 11.83
CA GLU A 82 -0.06 -12.17 13.24
C GLU A 82 0.54 -10.80 13.60
N ALA A 83 1.76 -10.51 13.13
CA ALA A 83 2.41 -9.22 13.30
C ALA A 83 1.65 -8.08 12.59
N SER A 84 1.11 -8.34 11.40
CA SER A 84 0.28 -7.35 10.69
C SER A 84 -1.07 -7.11 11.40
N THR A 85 -1.60 -8.13 12.07
CA THR A 85 -2.86 -8.06 12.81
C THR A 85 -2.70 -7.28 14.11
N SER A 86 -1.61 -7.49 14.86
CA SER A 86 -1.28 -6.70 16.05
C SER A 86 -1.03 -5.24 15.69
N ALA A 87 -0.26 -4.96 14.63
CA ALA A 87 0.00 -3.60 14.15
C ALA A 87 -1.30 -2.84 13.81
N ARG A 88 -2.27 -3.49 13.17
CA ARG A 88 -3.59 -2.89 12.87
C ARG A 88 -4.41 -2.58 14.13
N ARG A 89 -4.29 -3.41 15.18
CA ARG A 89 -4.97 -3.16 16.47
C ARG A 89 -4.34 -1.97 17.19
N GLU A 90 -3.01 -1.89 17.20
CA GLU A 90 -2.26 -0.78 17.78
C GLU A 90 -2.54 0.55 17.06
N ASP A 91 -2.58 0.56 15.73
CA ASP A 91 -2.92 1.75 14.95
C ASP A 91 -4.30 2.31 15.28
N ARG A 92 -5.30 1.42 15.46
CA ARG A 92 -6.65 1.83 15.87
C ARG A 92 -6.66 2.40 17.28
N ARG A 93 -5.87 1.82 18.18
CA ARG A 93 -5.72 2.30 19.56
C ARG A 93 -5.07 3.69 19.57
N ARG A 94 -3.94 3.87 18.88
CA ARG A 94 -3.24 5.15 18.72
C ARG A 94 -4.16 6.25 18.19
N ARG A 95 -4.95 5.95 17.14
CA ARG A 95 -5.94 6.91 16.61
C ARG A 95 -7.07 7.26 17.58
N ARG A 96 -7.42 6.38 18.53
CA ARG A 96 -8.43 6.68 19.58
C ARG A 96 -7.81 7.54 20.67
N VAL A 97 -6.59 7.20 21.09
CA VAL A 97 -5.82 7.95 22.09
C VAL A 97 -5.54 9.36 21.59
N GLN A 98 -5.05 9.52 20.36
CA GLN A 98 -4.76 10.82 19.75
C GLN A 98 -6.02 11.70 19.65
N ARG A 99 -7.14 11.13 19.18
CA ARG A 99 -8.42 11.87 19.15
C ARG A 99 -8.93 12.30 20.53
N LYS A 100 -8.61 11.55 21.59
CA LYS A 100 -8.96 11.92 22.98
C LYS A 100 -7.98 12.96 23.53
N ALA A 101 -6.69 12.85 23.21
CA ALA A 101 -5.65 13.83 23.56
C ALA A 101 -5.97 15.21 22.95
N ASP A 102 -6.29 15.27 21.66
CA ASP A 102 -6.63 16.50 20.94
C ASP A 102 -7.87 17.19 21.54
N ARG A 103 -8.76 16.43 22.18
CA ARG A 103 -9.98 16.92 22.83
C ARG A 103 -9.81 17.15 24.33
N GLY A 104 -8.61 16.99 24.88
CA GLY A 104 -8.33 17.15 26.32
C GLY A 104 -9.10 16.17 27.23
N GLN A 105 -9.54 15.03 26.70
CA GLN A 105 -10.29 14.05 27.48
C GLN A 105 -9.33 13.14 28.27
N PRO A 106 -9.70 12.75 29.52
CA PRO A 106 -8.87 11.85 30.30
C PRO A 106 -8.70 10.50 29.59
N GLN A 107 -7.45 10.06 29.48
CA GLN A 107 -7.08 8.77 28.90
C GLN A 107 -7.17 7.66 29.94
N ALA A 108 -7.38 6.43 29.50
CA ALA A 108 -7.39 5.28 30.41
C ALA A 108 -5.96 5.05 30.93
N LEU A 109 -5.83 4.65 32.19
CA LEU A 109 -4.52 4.45 32.85
C LEU A 109 -3.63 3.45 32.09
N GLY A 110 -4.21 2.44 31.44
CA GLY A 110 -3.46 1.49 30.60
C GLY A 110 -2.97 2.04 29.26
N ASP A 111 -3.40 3.24 28.85
CA ASP A 111 -2.90 3.96 27.67
C ASP A 111 -1.69 4.85 27.97
N LEU A 112 -1.36 5.02 29.25
CA LEU A 112 -0.16 5.73 29.69
C LEU A 112 0.95 4.70 29.84
N ASP A 113 2.00 4.81 29.02
CA ASP A 113 3.19 3.97 29.14
C ASP A 113 3.91 4.31 30.45
N PHE A 114 3.67 3.51 31.49
CA PHE A 114 4.46 3.52 32.72
C PHE A 114 5.61 2.53 32.55
N THR A 115 6.66 2.97 31.85
CA THR A 115 7.95 2.27 31.76
C THR A 115 9.07 3.27 31.91
#